data_AF-A0A932C505-F1
#
_entry.id   AF-A0A932C505-F1
#
_cell.length_a   1.000
_cell.length_b   1.000
_cell.length_c   1.000
_cell.angle_alpha   90.00
_cell.angle_beta   90.00
_cell.angle_gamma   90.00
#
_symmetry.space_group_name_H-M   'P 1'
#
loop_
_entity.id
_entity.type
_entity.pdbx_description
1 polymer ?
#
loop_
_entity_poly.entity_id
_entity_poly.type
_entity_poly.pdbx_seq_one_letter_code
_entity_poly.pdbx_strand_id
1 'polypeptide(L)'
;MHRLEQLAAHRGWKQALLTAAVFALLAARVPHLWLAGEFVAEDGWSFFATAWNHRFPGSLLIPSGGYLQVLPRLLAELWSPLPLPQQPYACALGGLVLNAGLLAIFYLPAFRRLLASDLARLGVVALLAVAPNASNLGLPLGLHWYLAFGLTLCLLAPGPATLRGKLAWAAFATLGATSSPSTFVLAPLVLWLWRRDRNPADGFRFVTVLLTLLAAAVIAVAA
;
A
#
# COMPACT_ATOMS: atom_id res chain seq x y z
N MET A 1 30.82 -8.05 -3.01
CA MET A 1 30.39 -9.47 -2.92
C MET A 1 29.35 -9.70 -1.81
N HIS A 2 29.56 -9.21 -0.59
CA HIS A 2 28.64 -9.42 0.55
C HIS A 2 27.15 -9.04 0.34
N ARG A 3 26.85 -8.05 -0.52
CA ARG A 3 25.48 -7.56 -0.77
C ARG A 3 24.64 -8.48 -1.70
N LEU A 4 25.28 -9.24 -2.58
CA LEU A 4 24.62 -10.16 -3.51
C LEU A 4 24.31 -11.51 -2.84
N GLU A 5 25.22 -12.00 -2.00
CA GLU A 5 25.03 -13.22 -1.19
C GLU A 5 23.86 -13.09 -0.21
N GLN A 6 23.69 -11.90 0.39
CA GLN A 6 22.59 -11.63 1.33
C GLN A 6 21.20 -11.58 0.66
N LEU A 7 21.13 -11.17 -0.61
CA LEU A 7 19.91 -11.23 -1.41
C LEU A 7 19.66 -12.65 -1.92
N ALA A 8 20.71 -13.39 -2.29
CA ALA A 8 20.64 -14.78 -2.73
C ALA A 8 20.18 -15.74 -1.61
N ALA A 9 20.48 -15.43 -0.35
CA ALA A 9 20.02 -16.22 0.81
C ALA A 9 18.54 -16.00 1.15
N HIS A 10 17.91 -14.92 0.65
CA HIS A 10 16.50 -14.67 0.87
C HIS A 10 15.66 -15.52 -0.07
N ARG A 11 14.97 -16.51 0.51
CA ARG A 11 14.08 -17.37 -0.25
C ARG A 11 12.68 -16.74 -0.27
N GLY A 12 12.18 -16.40 -1.45
CA GLY A 12 10.88 -15.75 -1.62
C GLY A 12 9.70 -16.48 -0.97
N TRP A 13 9.81 -17.81 -0.79
CA TRP A 13 8.78 -18.58 -0.06
C TRP A 13 8.68 -18.17 1.42
N LYS A 14 9.76 -17.72 2.07
CA LYS A 14 9.70 -17.22 3.46
C LYS A 14 8.85 -15.96 3.54
N GLN A 15 9.02 -15.07 2.56
CA GLN A 15 8.20 -13.86 2.45
C GLN A 15 6.74 -14.23 2.19
N ALA A 16 6.48 -15.14 1.25
CA ALA A 16 5.11 -15.59 0.96
C ALA A 16 4.44 -16.23 2.17
N LEU A 17 5.15 -17.10 2.90
CA LEU A 17 4.66 -17.75 4.11
C LEU A 17 4.40 -16.74 5.23
N LEU A 18 5.29 -15.75 5.42
CA LEU A 18 5.06 -14.68 6.39
C LEU A 18 3.84 -13.84 6.01
N THR A 19 3.72 -13.42 4.74
CA THR A 19 2.55 -12.67 4.26
C THR A 19 1.26 -13.47 4.47
N ALA A 20 1.27 -14.78 4.18
CA ALA A 20 0.11 -15.65 4.41
C ALA A 20 -0.24 -15.79 5.90
N ALA A 21 0.77 -15.90 6.78
CA ALA A 21 0.57 -15.95 8.22
C ALA A 21 0.00 -14.63 8.77
N VAL A 22 0.54 -13.48 8.30
CA VAL A 22 0.01 -12.15 8.64
C VAL A 22 -1.43 -12.01 8.13
N PHE A 23 -1.71 -12.42 6.89
CA PHE A 23 -3.07 -12.41 6.34
C PHE A 23 -4.04 -13.21 7.22
N ALA A 24 -3.70 -14.44 7.58
CA ALA A 24 -4.54 -15.29 8.43
C ALA A 24 -4.79 -14.64 9.80
N LEU A 25 -3.75 -14.04 10.40
CA LEU A 25 -3.86 -13.31 11.65
C LEU A 25 -4.77 -12.09 11.52
N LEU A 26 -4.60 -11.27 10.49
CA LEU A 26 -5.45 -10.09 10.26
C LEU A 26 -6.90 -10.50 10.02
N ALA A 27 -7.14 -11.53 9.20
CA ALA A 27 -8.48 -12.06 8.94
C ALA A 27 -9.17 -12.54 10.22
N ALA A 28 -8.44 -13.21 11.12
CA ALA A 28 -8.95 -13.65 12.42
C ALA A 28 -9.30 -12.48 13.36
N ARG A 29 -8.70 -11.30 13.17
CA ARG A 29 -9.00 -10.09 13.96
C ARG A 29 -10.27 -9.35 13.52
N VAL A 30 -10.76 -9.64 12.32
CA VAL A 30 -11.97 -9.01 11.77
C VAL A 30 -13.00 -10.05 11.33
N PRO A 31 -13.46 -10.93 12.25
CA PRO A 31 -14.39 -12.01 11.91
C PRO A 31 -15.70 -11.48 11.30
N HIS A 32 -16.14 -10.28 11.69
CA HIS A 32 -17.36 -9.66 11.19
C HIS A 32 -17.34 -9.42 9.66
N LEU A 33 -16.18 -9.16 9.05
CA LEU A 33 -16.08 -9.00 7.58
C LEU A 33 -16.41 -10.29 6.82
N TRP A 34 -16.28 -11.44 7.48
CA TRP A 34 -16.57 -12.75 6.91
C TRP A 34 -17.94 -13.30 7.31
N LEU A 35 -18.48 -12.85 8.44
CA LEU A 35 -19.73 -13.37 8.99
C LEU A 35 -20.94 -12.56 8.50
N ALA A 36 -20.79 -11.24 8.39
CA ALA A 36 -21.89 -10.35 7.99
C ALA A 36 -21.95 -10.15 6.48
N GLY A 37 -20.80 -10.10 5.81
CA GLY A 37 -20.75 -9.83 4.36
C GLY A 37 -21.28 -8.45 3.99
N GLU A 38 -20.93 -7.45 4.78
CA GLU A 38 -21.44 -6.08 4.61
C GLU A 38 -20.32 -5.13 4.20
N PHE A 39 -20.67 -4.11 3.40
CA PHE A 39 -19.79 -2.97 3.21
C PHE A 39 -19.72 -2.17 4.50
N VAL A 40 -18.52 -1.71 4.85
CA VAL A 40 -18.29 -0.91 6.04
C VAL A 40 -18.08 0.54 5.63
N ALA A 41 -18.67 1.46 6.40
CA ALA A 41 -18.51 2.90 6.22
C ALA A 41 -18.82 3.35 4.76
N GLU A 42 -17.90 4.07 4.13
CA GLU A 42 -18.07 4.62 2.80
C GLU A 42 -17.88 3.59 1.67
N ASP A 43 -17.48 2.35 1.96
CA ASP A 43 -17.01 1.41 0.93
C ASP A 43 -18.08 1.13 -0.16
N GLY A 44 -19.32 0.94 0.27
CA GLY A 44 -20.43 0.62 -0.63
C GLY A 44 -20.84 1.80 -1.52
N TRP A 45 -21.03 2.99 -0.93
CA TRP A 45 -21.60 4.12 -1.66
C TRP A 45 -20.55 5.01 -2.33
N SER A 46 -19.33 5.13 -1.77
CA SER A 46 -18.28 5.98 -2.34
C SER A 46 -17.42 5.27 -3.39
N PHE A 47 -17.24 3.95 -3.29
CA PHE A 47 -16.43 3.20 -4.25
C PHE A 47 -17.29 2.31 -5.14
N PHE A 48 -18.03 1.35 -4.58
CA PHE A 48 -18.77 0.37 -5.40
C PHE A 48 -19.92 1.00 -6.19
N ALA A 49 -20.73 1.87 -5.58
CA ALA A 49 -21.77 2.57 -6.32
C ALA A 49 -21.18 3.46 -7.43
N THR A 50 -20.02 4.10 -7.20
CA THR A 50 -19.38 4.90 -8.26
C THR A 50 -18.80 4.03 -9.38
N ALA A 51 -18.21 2.87 -9.06
CA ALA A 51 -17.74 1.91 -10.07
C ALA A 51 -18.91 1.36 -10.91
N TRP A 52 -20.09 1.20 -10.29
CA TRP A 52 -21.29 0.76 -11.00
C TRP A 52 -21.89 1.83 -11.91
N ASN A 53 -21.90 3.09 -11.46
CA ASN A 53 -22.59 4.18 -12.15
C ASN A 53 -21.71 4.95 -13.15
N HIS A 54 -20.39 4.83 -13.06
CA HIS A 54 -19.46 5.47 -13.99
C HIS A 54 -18.73 4.43 -14.83
N ARG A 55 -18.43 4.78 -16.10
CA ARG A 55 -17.60 3.92 -16.95
C ARG A 55 -16.14 3.99 -16.52
N PHE A 56 -15.46 2.85 -16.47
CA PHE A 56 -14.01 2.80 -16.34
C PHE A 56 -13.33 3.61 -17.48
N PRO A 57 -12.29 4.44 -17.19
CA PRO A 57 -11.62 4.66 -15.90
C PRO A 57 -12.19 5.85 -15.09
N GLY A 58 -13.34 6.40 -15.49
CA GLY A 58 -13.90 7.63 -14.93
C GLY A 58 -14.14 7.58 -13.42
N SER A 59 -14.51 6.43 -12.86
CA SER A 59 -14.72 6.28 -11.41
C SER A 59 -13.43 6.51 -10.60
N LEU A 60 -12.26 6.21 -11.17
CA LEU A 60 -10.95 6.27 -10.50
C LEU A 60 -10.52 7.71 -10.19
N LEU A 61 -11.01 8.65 -10.99
CA LEU A 61 -10.62 10.07 -10.94
C LEU A 61 -11.59 10.92 -10.12
N ILE A 62 -12.61 10.30 -9.50
CA ILE A 62 -13.56 10.99 -8.64
C ILE A 62 -12.91 11.16 -7.25
N PRO A 63 -12.67 12.40 -6.78
CA PRO A 63 -12.11 12.60 -5.44
C PRO A 63 -13.10 12.22 -4.35
N SER A 64 -12.57 11.84 -3.20
CA SER A 64 -13.36 11.61 -1.98
C SER A 64 -12.53 12.01 -0.77
N GLY A 65 -13.09 12.82 0.13
CA GLY A 65 -12.37 13.35 1.29
C GLY A 65 -11.26 14.35 0.95
N GLY A 66 -11.33 15.03 -0.21
CA GLY A 66 -10.37 16.07 -0.62
C GLY A 66 -9.11 15.57 -1.32
N TYR A 67 -9.05 14.28 -1.68
CA TYR A 67 -7.96 13.69 -2.45
C TYR A 67 -8.47 12.53 -3.31
N LEU A 68 -7.64 12.02 -4.21
CA LEU A 68 -7.97 10.82 -4.98
C LEU A 68 -7.85 9.56 -4.13
N GLN A 69 -8.64 8.55 -4.46
CA GLN A 69 -8.60 7.25 -3.78
C GLN A 69 -8.44 6.14 -4.82
N VAL A 70 -7.40 6.25 -5.65
CA VAL A 70 -7.23 5.44 -6.86
C VAL A 70 -7.20 3.94 -6.56
N LEU A 71 -6.45 3.50 -5.54
CA LEU A 71 -6.33 2.09 -5.20
C LEU A 71 -7.64 1.51 -4.62
N PRO A 72 -8.31 2.14 -3.62
CA PRO A 72 -9.65 1.74 -3.20
C PRO A 72 -10.64 1.63 -4.36
N ARG A 73 -10.64 2.62 -5.27
CA ARG A 73 -11.53 2.63 -6.45
C ARG A 73 -11.17 1.56 -7.47
N LEU A 74 -9.88 1.28 -7.67
CA LEU A 74 -9.42 0.20 -8.54
C LEU A 74 -9.85 -1.17 -8.00
N LEU A 75 -9.83 -1.37 -6.68
CA LEU A 75 -10.39 -2.58 -6.07
C LEU A 75 -11.90 -2.67 -6.30
N ALA A 76 -12.64 -1.57 -6.13
CA ALA A 76 -14.07 -1.56 -6.41
C ALA A 76 -14.37 -1.89 -7.88
N GLU A 77 -13.64 -1.31 -8.83
CA GLU A 77 -13.74 -1.65 -10.26
C GLU A 77 -13.40 -3.10 -10.57
N LEU A 78 -12.38 -3.66 -9.89
CA LEU A 78 -11.97 -5.04 -10.06
C LEU A 78 -13.04 -6.04 -9.58
N TRP A 79 -13.74 -5.70 -8.49
CA TRP A 79 -14.70 -6.59 -7.83
C TRP A 79 -16.16 -6.31 -8.17
N SER A 80 -16.48 -5.17 -8.79
CA SER A 80 -17.84 -4.82 -9.23
C SER A 80 -18.48 -5.83 -10.19
N PRO A 81 -17.74 -6.60 -11.04
CA PRO A 81 -18.36 -7.63 -11.86
C PRO A 81 -18.87 -8.86 -11.09
N LEU A 82 -18.51 -9.01 -9.82
CA LEU A 82 -19.00 -10.11 -8.99
C LEU A 82 -20.48 -9.92 -8.62
N PRO A 83 -21.23 -11.00 -8.36
CA PRO A 83 -22.56 -10.93 -7.77
C PRO A 83 -22.58 -10.04 -6.52
N LEU A 84 -23.61 -9.21 -6.38
CA LEU A 84 -23.73 -8.22 -5.29
C LEU A 84 -23.41 -8.81 -3.89
N PRO A 85 -23.89 -10.01 -3.49
CA PRO A 85 -23.58 -10.58 -2.18
C PRO A 85 -22.11 -10.96 -1.99
N GLN A 86 -21.34 -11.14 -3.06
CA GLN A 86 -19.92 -11.53 -3.02
C GLN A 86 -18.98 -10.33 -2.94
N GLN A 87 -19.44 -9.13 -3.33
CA GLN A 87 -18.61 -7.93 -3.44
C GLN A 87 -17.98 -7.50 -2.10
N PRO A 88 -18.69 -7.49 -0.95
CA PRO A 88 -18.10 -7.14 0.34
C PRO A 88 -16.98 -8.09 0.76
N TYR A 89 -17.13 -9.39 0.49
CA TYR A 89 -16.09 -10.39 0.81
C TYR A 89 -14.85 -10.22 -0.06
N ALA A 90 -15.02 -9.99 -1.37
CA ALA A 90 -13.90 -9.75 -2.28
C ALA A 90 -13.16 -8.47 -1.92
N CYS A 91 -13.91 -7.45 -1.50
CA CYS A 91 -13.40 -6.19 -1.00
C CYS A 91 -12.53 -6.39 0.27
N ALA A 92 -13.08 -7.07 1.28
CA ALA A 92 -12.37 -7.39 2.53
C ALA A 92 -11.12 -8.24 2.27
N LEU A 93 -11.21 -9.24 1.38
CA LEU A 93 -10.09 -10.07 0.95
C LEU A 93 -8.98 -9.21 0.32
N GLY A 94 -9.33 -8.36 -0.64
CA GLY A 94 -8.39 -7.46 -1.31
C GLY A 94 -7.69 -6.53 -0.34
N GLY A 95 -8.46 -5.90 0.57
CA GLY A 95 -7.91 -5.05 1.62
C GLY A 95 -6.96 -5.79 2.55
N LEU A 96 -7.33 -6.99 3.03
CA LEU A 96 -6.50 -7.77 3.93
C LEU A 96 -5.22 -8.29 3.27
N VAL A 97 -5.29 -8.71 2.00
CA VAL A 97 -4.10 -9.11 1.23
C VAL A 97 -3.13 -7.95 1.09
N LEU A 98 -3.63 -6.75 0.76
CA LEU A 98 -2.80 -5.55 0.67
C LEU A 98 -2.19 -5.19 2.03
N ASN A 99 -3.00 -5.15 3.09
CA ASN A 99 -2.51 -4.87 4.44
C ASN A 99 -1.43 -5.86 4.85
N ALA A 100 -1.66 -7.17 4.67
CA ALA A 100 -0.70 -8.21 5.01
C ALA A 100 0.61 -8.07 4.21
N GLY A 101 0.51 -7.80 2.91
CA GLY A 101 1.67 -7.54 2.06
C GLY A 101 2.46 -6.32 2.54
N LEU A 102 1.77 -5.20 2.78
CA LEU A 102 2.37 -3.94 3.23
C LEU A 102 3.11 -4.09 4.57
N LEU A 103 2.50 -4.78 5.54
CA LEU A 103 3.15 -5.06 6.82
C LEU A 103 4.36 -6.00 6.66
N ALA A 104 4.20 -7.07 5.88
CA ALA A 104 5.25 -8.09 5.71
C ALA A 104 6.47 -7.58 4.91
N ILE A 105 6.34 -6.50 4.11
CA ILE A 105 7.47 -5.90 3.35
C ILE A 105 8.67 -5.60 4.27
N PHE A 106 8.44 -5.20 5.53
CA PHE A 106 9.53 -4.87 6.45
C PHE A 106 10.49 -6.04 6.72
N TYR A 107 10.05 -7.28 6.52
CA TYR A 107 10.90 -8.47 6.69
C TYR A 107 11.99 -8.58 5.61
N LEU A 108 11.79 -7.95 4.45
CA LEU A 108 12.69 -8.05 3.30
C LEU A 108 14.15 -7.68 3.66
N PRO A 109 15.15 -8.30 3.02
CA PRO A 109 16.57 -8.01 3.27
C PRO A 109 16.95 -6.55 3.04
N ALA A 110 16.18 -5.82 2.23
CA ALA A 110 16.32 -4.39 1.98
C ALA A 110 16.38 -3.57 3.29
N PHE A 111 15.72 -4.03 4.35
CA PHE A 111 15.62 -3.34 5.64
C PHE A 111 16.66 -3.81 6.68
N ARG A 112 17.61 -4.68 6.32
CA ARG A 112 18.71 -5.10 7.23
C ARG A 112 19.59 -3.94 7.72
N ARG A 113 19.63 -2.84 6.98
CA ARG A 113 20.34 -1.62 7.40
C ARG A 113 19.65 -0.88 8.53
N LEU A 114 18.33 -1.00 8.61
CA LEU A 114 17.54 -0.42 9.71
C LEU A 114 17.54 -1.38 10.91
N LEU A 115 17.40 -2.68 10.65
CA LEU A 115 17.35 -3.70 11.68
C LEU A 115 18.02 -4.99 11.19
N ALA A 116 19.25 -5.22 11.63
CA ALA A 116 20.12 -6.28 11.12
C ALA A 116 19.54 -7.69 11.36
N SER A 117 18.98 -7.93 12.54
CA SER A 117 18.45 -9.25 12.94
C SER A 117 17.16 -9.60 12.20
N ASP A 118 17.16 -10.76 11.52
CA ASP A 118 15.97 -11.30 10.84
C ASP A 118 14.85 -11.62 11.85
N LEU A 119 15.20 -12.07 13.06
CA LEU A 119 14.24 -12.31 14.14
C LEU A 119 13.62 -10.99 14.64
N ALA A 120 14.42 -9.94 14.77
CA ALA A 120 13.91 -8.64 15.19
C ALA A 120 12.96 -8.04 14.14
N ARG A 121 13.27 -8.17 12.84
CA ARG A 121 12.35 -7.75 11.77
C ARG A 121 11.06 -8.56 11.76
N LEU A 122 11.14 -9.88 11.97
CA LEU A 122 9.95 -10.72 12.16
C LEU A 122 9.13 -10.25 13.36
N GLY A 123 9.78 -9.92 14.48
CA GLY A 123 9.14 -9.36 15.67
C GLY A 123 8.40 -8.05 15.37
N VAL A 124 9.00 -7.14 14.60
CA VAL A 124 8.33 -5.89 14.18
C VAL A 124 7.10 -6.20 13.32
N VAL A 125 7.20 -7.10 12.33
CA VAL A 125 6.04 -7.49 11.51
C VAL A 125 4.93 -8.10 12.37
N ALA A 126 5.28 -8.97 13.32
CA ALA A 126 4.33 -9.58 14.23
C ALA A 126 3.65 -8.53 15.13
N LEU A 127 4.42 -7.61 15.73
CA LEU A 127 3.92 -6.52 16.55
C LEU A 127 2.96 -5.62 15.76
N LEU A 128 3.31 -5.27 14.52
CA LEU A 128 2.44 -4.50 13.64
C LEU A 128 1.14 -5.25 13.33
N ALA A 129 1.21 -6.56 13.08
CA ALA A 129 0.03 -7.37 12.77
C ALA A 129 -0.92 -7.56 13.98
N VAL A 130 -0.39 -7.56 15.21
CA VAL A 130 -1.19 -7.63 16.45
C VAL A 130 -1.51 -6.25 17.05
N ALA A 131 -1.00 -5.16 16.48
CA ALA A 131 -1.13 -3.82 17.03
C ALA A 131 -2.61 -3.48 17.33
N PRO A 132 -2.90 -2.86 18.48
CA PRO A 132 -4.27 -2.48 18.83
C PRO A 132 -4.81 -1.48 17.79
N ASN A 133 -6.12 -1.49 17.59
CA ASN A 133 -6.87 -0.80 16.53
C ASN A 133 -7.02 -1.59 15.22
N ALA A 134 -8.12 -2.34 15.13
CA ALA A 134 -8.50 -3.14 13.98
C ALA A 134 -9.54 -2.47 13.07
N SER A 135 -10.00 -1.25 13.39
CA SER A 135 -11.18 -0.65 12.74
C SER A 135 -11.03 -0.45 11.23
N ASN A 136 -9.79 -0.31 10.74
CA ASN A 136 -9.46 -0.10 9.34
C ASN A 136 -8.89 -1.35 8.65
N LEU A 137 -8.84 -2.50 9.33
CA LEU A 137 -8.30 -3.72 8.74
C LEU A 137 -9.24 -4.25 7.66
N GLY A 138 -8.71 -4.49 6.47
CA GLY A 138 -9.47 -5.05 5.36
C GLY A 138 -10.37 -4.08 4.61
N LEU A 139 -10.51 -2.84 5.08
CA LEU A 139 -11.37 -1.84 4.46
C LEU A 139 -10.63 -1.04 3.38
N PRO A 140 -11.18 -0.86 2.16
CA PRO A 140 -10.65 0.05 1.16
C PRO A 140 -10.37 1.45 1.68
N LEU A 141 -11.32 2.07 2.37
CA LEU A 141 -11.09 3.39 2.95
C LEU A 141 -9.91 3.36 3.93
N GLY A 142 -9.75 2.28 4.69
CA GLY A 142 -8.66 2.08 5.64
C GLY A 142 -7.27 1.91 5.02
N LEU A 143 -7.17 1.64 3.72
CA LEU A 143 -5.90 1.35 3.05
C LEU A 143 -4.90 2.51 3.13
N HIS A 144 -5.36 3.76 3.22
CA HIS A 144 -4.47 4.92 3.22
C HIS A 144 -3.46 4.91 4.37
N TRP A 145 -3.80 4.35 5.53
CA TRP A 145 -2.89 4.20 6.68
C TRP A 145 -1.74 3.23 6.37
N TYR A 146 -2.07 2.09 5.75
CA TYR A 146 -1.09 1.06 5.38
C TYR A 146 -0.26 1.48 4.18
N LEU A 147 -0.84 2.22 3.24
CA LEU A 147 -0.13 2.84 2.13
C LEU A 147 0.87 3.89 2.62
N ALA A 148 0.52 4.70 3.62
CA ALA A 148 1.45 5.63 4.25
C ALA A 148 2.70 4.89 4.78
N PHE A 149 2.47 3.80 5.52
CA PHE A 149 3.54 2.93 6.00
C PHE A 149 4.38 2.36 4.86
N GLY A 150 3.74 1.80 3.83
CA GLY A 150 4.43 1.25 2.66
C GLY A 150 5.24 2.29 1.89
N LEU A 151 4.71 3.50 1.70
CA LEU A 151 5.41 4.62 1.08
C LEU A 151 6.65 5.02 1.89
N THR A 152 6.53 5.11 3.23
CA THR A 152 7.69 5.34 4.10
C THR A 152 8.75 4.25 3.91
N LEU A 153 8.35 2.97 3.88
CA LEU A 153 9.29 1.87 3.63
C LEU A 153 9.94 1.97 2.24
N CYS A 154 9.20 2.39 1.21
CA CYS A 154 9.75 2.60 -0.13
C CYS A 154 10.79 3.72 -0.19
N LEU A 155 10.66 4.76 0.64
CA LEU A 155 11.66 5.83 0.77
C LEU A 155 12.91 5.36 1.51
N LEU A 156 12.75 4.48 2.51
CA LEU A 156 13.87 3.94 3.28
C LEU A 156 14.60 2.79 2.56
N ALA A 157 13.95 2.12 1.62
CA ALA A 157 14.52 0.99 0.88
C ALA A 157 15.60 1.44 -0.13
N PRO A 158 16.64 0.61 -0.38
CA PRO A 158 17.63 0.88 -1.42
C PRO A 158 17.03 0.99 -2.84
N GLY A 159 17.74 1.72 -3.72
CA GLY A 159 17.43 1.94 -5.14
C GLY A 159 16.99 0.70 -5.90
N PRO A 160 15.84 0.71 -6.63
CA PRO A 160 15.60 -0.33 -7.62
C PRO A 160 16.67 -0.25 -8.71
N ALA A 161 17.47 -1.31 -8.84
CA ALA A 161 18.55 -1.37 -9.83
C ALA A 161 18.05 -1.79 -11.22
N THR A 162 16.98 -2.59 -11.29
CA THR A 162 16.44 -3.15 -12.53
C THR A 162 15.27 -2.35 -13.06
N LEU A 163 15.03 -2.38 -14.38
CA LEU A 163 13.85 -1.72 -14.98
C LEU A 163 12.54 -2.23 -14.37
N ARG A 164 12.39 -3.54 -14.21
CA ARG A 164 11.22 -4.14 -13.55
C ARG A 164 11.03 -3.61 -12.13
N GLY A 165 12.12 -3.49 -11.36
CA GLY A 165 12.07 -2.90 -10.03
C GLY A 165 11.68 -1.41 -10.05
N LYS A 166 12.18 -0.64 -11.02
CA LYS A 166 11.83 0.78 -11.19
C LYS A 166 10.35 0.95 -11.53
N LEU A 167 9.82 0.13 -12.45
CA LEU A 167 8.41 0.14 -12.82
C LEU A 167 7.52 -0.27 -11.64
N ALA A 168 7.85 -1.35 -10.93
CA ALA A 168 7.10 -1.78 -9.75
C ALA A 168 7.11 -0.70 -8.65
N TRP A 169 8.26 -0.08 -8.41
CA TRP A 169 8.40 1.00 -7.44
C TRP A 169 7.58 2.22 -7.86
N ALA A 170 7.64 2.64 -9.13
CA ALA A 170 6.91 3.79 -9.64
C ALA A 170 5.40 3.56 -9.62
N ALA A 171 4.94 2.36 -9.97
CA ALA A 171 3.53 1.99 -9.88
C ALA A 171 3.05 2.03 -8.42
N PHE A 172 3.80 1.45 -7.49
CA PHE A 172 3.47 1.47 -6.07
C PHE A 172 3.46 2.89 -5.50
N ALA A 173 4.51 3.68 -5.77
CA ALA A 173 4.60 5.06 -5.33
C ALA A 173 3.44 5.90 -5.91
N THR A 174 3.11 5.69 -7.19
CA THR A 174 2.01 6.39 -7.85
C THR A 174 0.68 6.07 -7.19
N LEU A 175 0.35 4.78 -7.07
CA LEU A 175 -0.90 4.32 -6.46
C LEU A 175 -0.99 4.72 -4.99
N GLY A 176 0.08 4.56 -4.23
CA GLY A 176 0.11 4.95 -2.81
C GLY A 176 -0.12 6.43 -2.64
N ALA A 177 0.57 7.27 -3.42
CA ALA A 177 0.50 8.71 -3.27
C ALA A 177 -0.83 9.31 -3.74
N THR A 178 -1.46 8.72 -4.75
CA THR A 178 -2.81 9.11 -5.21
C THR A 178 -3.93 8.42 -4.44
N SER A 179 -3.63 7.64 -3.40
CA SER A 179 -4.65 6.96 -2.58
C SER A 179 -4.48 7.21 -1.09
N SER A 180 -3.52 8.05 -0.70
CA SER A 180 -3.26 8.37 0.69
C SER A 180 -3.01 9.87 0.87
N PRO A 181 -3.69 10.53 1.81
CA PRO A 181 -3.41 11.92 2.14
C PRO A 181 -2.05 12.05 2.85
N SER A 182 -1.49 10.95 3.36
CA SER A 182 -0.19 10.93 4.01
C SER A 182 0.95 11.33 3.09
N THR A 183 0.75 11.37 1.78
CA THR A 183 1.76 11.88 0.86
C THR A 183 2.11 13.35 1.12
N PHE A 184 1.13 14.17 1.52
CA PHE A 184 1.40 15.55 1.95
C PHE A 184 2.29 15.60 3.19
N VAL A 185 2.07 14.67 4.13
CA VAL A 185 2.87 14.53 5.36
C VAL A 185 4.28 14.01 5.05
N LEU A 186 4.42 13.15 4.04
CA LEU A 186 5.71 12.59 3.63
C LEU A 186 6.53 13.55 2.74
N ALA A 187 5.91 14.58 2.14
CA ALA A 187 6.60 15.50 1.23
C ALA A 187 7.84 16.18 1.85
N PRO A 188 7.82 16.70 3.10
CA PRO A 188 9.02 17.25 3.74
C PRO A 188 10.14 16.22 3.92
N LEU A 189 9.80 14.98 4.26
CA LEU A 189 10.75 13.89 4.41
C LEU A 189 11.44 13.55 3.08
N VAL A 190 10.65 13.49 1.99
CA VAL A 190 11.17 13.28 0.63
C VAL A 190 12.15 14.38 0.26
N LEU A 191 11.80 15.65 0.48
CA LEU A 191 12.67 16.79 0.20
C LEU A 191 13.95 16.78 1.04
N TRP A 192 13.86 16.40 2.32
CA TRP A 192 15.01 16.28 3.20
C TRP A 192 15.96 15.17 2.77
N LEU A 193 15.43 13.96 2.49
CA LEU A 193 16.23 12.82 1.99
C LEU A 193 16.93 13.17 0.68
N TRP A 194 16.24 13.86 -0.23
CA TRP A 194 16.83 14.33 -1.49
C TRP A 194 18.03 15.25 -1.27
N ARG A 195 17.86 16.24 -0.39
CA ARG A 195 18.93 17.22 -0.06
C ARG A 195 20.12 16.58 0.62
N ARG A 196 19.90 15.56 1.45
CA ARG A 196 20.94 14.88 2.22
C ARG A 196 21.75 13.94 1.34
N ASP A 197 21.07 13.08 0.57
CA ASP A 197 21.75 11.95 -0.05
C ASP A 197 22.37 12.32 -1.41
N ARG A 198 21.92 13.41 -2.08
CA ARG A 198 22.42 14.00 -3.36
C ARG A 198 23.02 12.99 -4.36
N ASN A 199 22.50 11.77 -4.37
CA ASN A 199 23.03 10.70 -5.19
C ASN A 199 22.32 10.76 -6.53
N PRO A 200 23.02 11.04 -7.66
CA PRO A 200 22.39 11.13 -8.97
C PRO A 200 21.66 9.83 -9.36
N ALA A 201 22.05 8.69 -8.78
CA ALA A 201 21.36 7.40 -8.98
C ALA A 201 19.96 7.33 -8.35
N ASP A 202 19.65 8.16 -7.35
CA ASP A 202 18.34 8.21 -6.69
C ASP A 202 17.39 9.25 -7.32
N GLY A 203 17.86 10.02 -8.31
CA GLY A 203 17.06 11.06 -8.99
C GLY A 203 15.73 10.54 -9.55
N PHE A 204 15.69 9.30 -10.05
CA PHE A 204 14.47 8.65 -10.52
C PHE A 204 13.36 8.62 -9.45
N ARG A 205 13.69 8.20 -8.23
CA ARG A 205 12.69 8.05 -7.15
C ARG A 205 12.10 9.39 -6.76
N PHE A 206 12.96 10.39 -6.62
CA PHE A 206 12.57 11.73 -6.23
C PHE A 206 11.70 12.38 -7.31
N VAL A 207 12.10 12.27 -8.58
CA VAL A 207 11.31 12.77 -9.70
C VAL A 207 9.95 12.08 -9.73
N THR A 208 9.89 10.75 -9.61
CA THR A 208 8.61 10.03 -9.60
C THR A 208 7.73 10.45 -8.43
N VAL A 209 8.22 10.49 -7.19
CA VAL A 209 7.42 10.90 -6.03
C VAL A 209 6.97 12.36 -6.14
N LEU A 210 7.84 13.26 -6.59
CA LEU A 210 7.49 14.67 -6.79
C LEU A 210 6.44 14.84 -7.88
N LEU A 211 6.60 14.16 -9.02
CA LEU A 211 5.62 14.19 -10.11
C LEU A 211 4.28 13.62 -9.66
N THR A 212 4.26 12.54 -8.88
CA THR A 212 3.01 12.01 -8.34
C THR A 212 2.37 12.98 -7.35
N LEU A 213 3.17 13.57 -6.45
CA LEU A 213 2.70 14.59 -5.50
C LEU A 213 2.09 15.79 -6.20
N LEU A 214 2.75 16.29 -7.24
CA LEU A 214 2.27 17.40 -8.06
C LEU A 214 1.00 17.02 -8.83
N ALA A 215 0.96 15.84 -9.45
CA ALA A 215 -0.23 15.35 -10.15
C ALA A 215 -1.43 15.20 -9.19
N ALA A 216 -1.20 14.64 -8.00
CA ALA A 216 -2.22 14.51 -6.97
C ALA A 216 -2.72 15.88 -6.48
N ALA A 217 -1.82 16.85 -6.27
CA ALA A 217 -2.17 18.21 -5.88
C ALA A 217 -2.97 18.95 -6.96
N VAL A 218 -2.57 18.83 -8.23
CA VAL A 218 -3.28 19.45 -9.37
C VAL A 218 -4.69 18.87 -9.50
N ILE A 219 -4.83 17.54 -9.42
CA ILE A 219 -6.14 16.90 -9.52
C ILE A 219 -7.03 17.26 -8.32
N ALA A 220 -6.46 17.37 -7.11
CA ALA A 220 -7.22 17.78 -5.93
C ALA A 220 -7.69 19.24 -5.97
N VAL A 221 -6.98 20.14 -6.68
CA VAL A 221 -7.38 21.55 -6.84
C VAL A 221 -8.36 21.75 -8.00
N ALA A 222 -8.32 20.88 -9.02
CA ALA A 222 -9.14 20.99 -10.22
C ALA A 222 -10.54 20.36 -10.10
N ALA A 223 -10.83 19.68 -8.99
CA ALA A 223 -12.07 18.95 -8.73
C ALA A 223 -12.88 19.59 -7.59
#